data_AF-A0A2A5FPH1-F1
#
_entry.id   AF-A0A2A5FPH1-F1
#
_cell.length_a   1.000
_cell.length_b   1.000
_cell.length_c   1.000
_cell.angle_alpha   90.00
_cell.angle_beta   90.00
_cell.angle_gamma   90.00
#
_symmetry.space_group_name_H-M   'P 1'
#
loop_
_entity.id
_entity.type
_entity.pdbx_description
1 polymer ?
#
loop_
_entity_poly.entity_id
_entity_poly.type
_entity_poly.pdbx_seq_one_letter_code
_entity_poly.pdbx_strand_id
1 'polypeptide(L)'
;MKLPIGQIEKSKYKSGLQETLKKKKIIFIMMLLTIFISIGVMEKPFSDFTQPVNASSITSPVAFVYSDIATGSAFLTGSRTLLTARHVIEGVQIGDEVGIIFKKTDPEISTSARVVWIDNSNPLDEVTDFAVLKLIDASVLSEDMPYFTLGSSADIEIGDEVKAIGYPKGLFSVTEGKISNTLLQLPNNELDLIQLDCNVYPGNSGGPIILSETEEVIGIAELAMQEEFQGINFASKIDKFIELAESAGIDLYE
;
A
#
# COMPACT_ATOMS: atom_id res chain seq x y z
N MET A 1 27.68 70.42 -5.94
CA MET A 1 26.51 70.09 -5.11
C MET A 1 26.59 68.60 -4.76
N LYS A 2 26.92 68.24 -3.51
CA LYS A 2 26.91 66.85 -3.02
C LYS A 2 26.10 66.85 -1.72
N LEU A 3 25.06 66.02 -1.68
CA LEU A 3 24.14 65.86 -0.55
C LEU A 3 24.89 65.27 0.68
N PRO A 4 24.54 65.67 1.91
CA PRO A 4 25.13 65.07 3.11
C PRO A 4 24.56 63.65 3.32
N ILE A 5 25.46 62.68 3.47
CA ILE A 5 25.17 61.28 3.75
C ILE A 5 24.75 61.17 5.23
N GLY A 6 23.55 60.65 5.47
CA GLY A 6 22.94 60.53 6.80
C GLY A 6 23.75 59.68 7.77
N GLN A 7 23.92 60.19 8.99
CA GLN A 7 24.43 59.42 10.12
C GLN A 7 23.33 58.46 10.59
N ILE A 8 23.47 57.17 10.28
CA ILE A 8 22.60 56.13 10.85
C ILE A 8 22.97 55.97 12.33
N GLU A 9 22.04 56.25 13.24
CA GLU A 9 22.20 56.00 14.68
C GLU A 9 22.38 54.50 14.95
N LYS A 10 23.64 54.07 15.03
CA LYS A 10 24.04 52.66 15.27
C LYS A 10 23.41 52.07 16.54
N SER A 11 23.06 52.88 17.53
CA SER A 11 22.39 52.46 18.77
C SER A 11 20.97 51.93 18.50
N LYS A 12 20.20 52.62 17.65
CA LYS A 12 18.82 52.28 17.28
C LYS A 12 18.76 51.04 16.39
N TYR A 13 19.77 50.86 15.52
CA TYR A 13 19.92 49.65 14.72
C TYR A 13 20.26 48.43 15.59
N LYS A 14 21.18 48.58 16.56
CA LYS A 14 21.58 47.50 17.46
C LYS A 14 20.44 47.07 18.39
N SER A 15 19.64 48.01 18.90
CA SER A 15 18.46 47.68 19.73
C SER A 15 17.37 46.97 18.92
N GLY A 16 17.06 47.43 17.71
CA GLY A 16 16.10 46.77 16.82
C GLY A 16 16.53 45.36 16.40
N LEU A 17 17.83 45.15 16.17
CA LEU A 17 18.37 43.82 15.88
C LEU A 17 18.25 42.88 17.09
N GLN A 18 18.53 43.37 18.30
CA GLN A 18 18.37 42.55 19.52
C GLN A 18 16.92 42.20 19.81
N GLU A 19 15.98 43.11 19.57
CA GLU A 19 14.55 42.83 19.73
C GLU A 19 14.06 41.79 18.72
N THR A 20 14.52 41.89 17.47
CA THR A 20 14.21 40.91 16.41
C THR A 20 14.76 39.52 16.73
N LEU A 21 16.00 39.45 17.24
CA LEU A 21 16.61 38.18 17.67
C LEU A 21 15.89 37.58 18.89
N LYS A 22 15.44 38.41 19.83
CA LYS A 22 14.66 37.96 20.99
C LYS A 22 13.29 37.40 20.56
N LYS A 23 12.59 38.06 19.63
CA LYS A 23 11.33 37.56 19.04
C LYS A 23 11.53 36.23 18.32
N LYS A 24 12.59 36.08 17.50
CA LYS A 24 12.89 34.81 16.81
C LYS A 24 13.22 33.67 17.79
N LYS A 25 13.96 33.94 18.88
CA LYS A 25 14.23 32.94 19.93
C LYS A 25 12.95 32.51 20.65
N ILE A 26 12.04 33.43 20.94
CA ILE A 26 10.75 33.11 21.59
C ILE A 26 9.90 32.22 20.67
N ILE A 27 9.81 32.56 19.38
CA ILE A 27 9.07 31.75 18.39
C ILE A 27 9.67 30.34 18.29
N PHE A 28 11.00 30.22 18.24
CA PHE A 28 11.68 28.93 18.19
C PHE A 28 11.43 28.07 19.44
N ILE A 29 11.44 28.68 20.62
CA ILE A 29 11.12 27.99 21.89
C ILE A 29 9.64 27.54 21.93
N MET A 30 8.71 28.38 21.46
CA MET A 30 7.30 27.99 21.36
C MET A 30 7.07 26.83 20.39
N MET A 31 7.78 26.81 19.26
CA MET A 31 7.69 25.73 18.26
C MET A 31 8.23 24.39 18.81
N LEU A 32 9.27 24.43 19.64
CA LEU A 32 9.78 23.25 20.35
C LEU A 32 8.80 22.74 21.42
N LEU A 33 8.17 23.64 22.18
CA LEU A 33 7.18 23.27 23.20
C LEU A 33 5.93 22.61 22.60
N THR A 34 5.47 23.05 21.42
CA THR A 34 4.33 22.41 20.74
C THR A 34 4.65 21.00 20.25
N ILE A 35 5.89 20.74 19.81
CA ILE A 35 6.32 19.40 19.40
C ILE A 35 6.31 18.44 20.60
N PHE A 36 6.75 18.89 21.78
CA PHE A 36 6.71 18.09 23.01
C PHE A 36 5.29 17.79 23.48
N ILE A 37 4.34 18.71 23.32
CA ILE A 37 2.92 18.47 23.65
C ILE A 37 2.30 17.45 22.66
N SER A 38 2.69 17.47 21.38
CA SER A 38 2.27 16.45 20.40
C SER A 38 2.84 15.06 20.70
N ILE A 39 4.07 14.97 21.21
CA ILE A 39 4.70 13.69 21.60
C ILE A 39 4.06 13.15 22.89
N GLY A 40 3.70 14.02 23.84
CA GLY A 40 3.13 13.63 25.14
C GLY A 40 1.66 13.21 25.13
N VAL A 41 0.92 13.41 24.03
CA VAL A 41 -0.50 13.00 23.91
C VAL A 41 -0.64 11.59 23.30
N MET A 42 0.46 10.93 22.95
CA MET A 42 0.45 9.60 22.33
C MET A 42 1.18 8.55 23.20
N GLU A 43 0.78 8.46 24.47
CA GLU A 43 1.06 7.30 25.34
C GLU A 43 -0.27 6.62 25.74
N LYS A 44 -1.12 6.31 24.76
CA LYS A 44 -2.08 5.22 24.98
C LYS A 44 -1.31 3.91 24.75
N PRO A 45 -1.37 2.95 25.68
CA PRO A 45 -0.55 1.75 25.61
C PRO A 45 -0.94 0.96 24.36
N PHE A 46 -0.01 0.91 23.41
CA PHE A 46 -0.05 0.07 22.21
C PHE A 46 0.28 -1.38 22.61
N SER A 47 -0.50 -1.95 23.54
CA SER A 47 -0.24 -3.30 24.07
C SER A 47 -1.39 -4.29 23.88
N ASP A 48 -2.44 -3.93 23.15
CA ASP A 48 -3.57 -4.84 22.86
C ASP A 48 -3.51 -5.52 21.49
N PHE A 49 -2.37 -5.44 20.76
CA PHE A 49 -2.24 -6.01 19.40
C PHE A 49 -1.36 -7.25 19.26
N THR A 50 -0.87 -7.83 20.35
CA THR A 50 -0.12 -9.11 20.28
C THR A 50 -0.95 -10.23 20.90
N GLN A 51 -1.95 -10.71 20.16
CA GLN A 51 -2.38 -12.09 20.31
C GLN A 51 -1.33 -12.98 19.64
N PRO A 52 -0.87 -14.07 20.25
CA PRO A 52 -0.05 -15.06 19.58
C PRO A 52 -0.92 -15.73 18.51
N VAL A 53 -0.72 -15.35 17.25
CA VAL A 53 -1.39 -16.02 16.14
C VAL A 53 -0.64 -17.34 15.91
N ASN A 54 -1.24 -18.44 16.34
CA ASN A 54 -0.75 -19.78 16.02
C ASN A 54 -0.63 -19.91 14.48
N ALA A 55 0.43 -20.58 14.03
CA ALA A 55 0.71 -20.90 12.63
C ALA A 55 -0.57 -21.28 11.84
N SER A 56 -0.73 -20.76 10.61
CA SER A 56 -1.96 -20.68 9.77
C SER A 56 -2.70 -19.33 9.77
N SER A 57 -2.01 -18.21 10.04
CA SER A 57 -2.60 -16.89 9.81
C SER A 57 -2.73 -16.63 8.30
N ILE A 58 -3.92 -16.28 7.81
CA ILE A 58 -4.19 -15.73 6.47
C ILE A 58 -3.30 -14.53 6.09
N THR A 59 -2.59 -13.97 7.06
CA THR A 59 -1.67 -12.85 6.90
C THR A 59 -0.24 -13.25 6.55
N SER A 60 0.18 -14.49 6.87
CA SER A 60 1.52 -15.00 6.57
C SER A 60 1.86 -15.06 5.07
N PRO A 61 0.93 -15.38 4.14
CA PRO A 61 1.20 -15.36 2.69
C PRO A 61 1.21 -13.99 2.05
N VAL A 62 0.90 -12.92 2.80
CA VAL A 62 1.03 -11.56 2.30
C VAL A 62 2.45 -11.07 2.54
N ALA A 63 3.05 -10.50 1.50
CA ALA A 63 4.42 -10.02 1.50
C ALA A 63 4.48 -8.51 1.26
N PHE A 64 5.48 -7.88 1.86
CA PHE A 64 5.91 -6.54 1.49
C PHE A 64 6.83 -6.63 0.26
N VAL A 65 6.50 -5.88 -0.78
CA VAL A 65 7.30 -5.76 -2.01
C VAL A 65 8.02 -4.42 -2.02
N TYR A 66 9.28 -4.42 -2.43
CA TYR A 66 10.03 -3.18 -2.64
C TYR A 66 11.01 -3.27 -3.81
N SER A 67 11.12 -2.15 -4.52
CA SER A 67 12.14 -1.85 -5.52
C SER A 67 12.86 -0.55 -5.15
N ASP A 68 13.75 -0.06 -6.02
CA ASP A 68 14.44 1.21 -5.79
C ASP A 68 13.49 2.42 -5.78
N ILE A 69 12.31 2.31 -6.39
CA ILE A 69 11.40 3.45 -6.60
C ILE A 69 9.96 3.20 -6.13
N ALA A 70 9.56 1.95 -5.92
CA ALA A 70 8.19 1.58 -5.56
C ALA A 70 8.15 0.58 -4.40
N THR A 71 7.06 0.61 -3.64
CA THR A 71 6.79 -0.33 -2.55
C THR A 71 5.31 -0.65 -2.48
N GLY A 72 4.96 -1.85 -2.08
CA GLY A 72 3.56 -2.25 -1.92
C GLY A 72 3.43 -3.62 -1.29
N SER A 73 2.36 -4.31 -1.65
CA SER A 73 2.05 -5.66 -1.18
C SER A 73 1.97 -6.64 -2.34
N ALA A 74 2.21 -7.90 -2.03
CA ALA A 74 1.90 -9.03 -2.89
C ALA A 74 1.40 -10.18 -2.02
N PHE A 75 0.82 -11.21 -2.61
CA PHE A 75 0.36 -12.37 -1.86
C PHE A 75 0.57 -13.68 -2.61
N LEU A 76 0.88 -14.75 -1.88
CA LEU A 76 1.09 -16.07 -2.45
C LEU A 76 -0.24 -16.75 -2.80
N THR A 77 -0.29 -17.29 -4.01
CA THR A 77 -1.36 -18.18 -4.51
C THR A 77 -0.86 -19.60 -4.78
N GLY A 78 0.46 -19.78 -4.80
CA GLY A 78 1.14 -21.08 -4.91
C GLY A 78 2.46 -21.09 -4.16
N SER A 79 3.26 -22.14 -4.35
CA SER A 79 4.53 -22.30 -3.65
C SER A 79 5.60 -21.30 -4.10
N ARG A 80 5.43 -20.70 -5.28
CA ARG A 80 6.36 -19.72 -5.85
C ARG A 80 5.68 -18.46 -6.32
N THR A 81 4.38 -18.52 -6.62
CA THR A 81 3.67 -17.47 -7.35
C THR A 81 3.09 -16.43 -6.39
N LEU A 82 3.42 -15.15 -6.64
CA LEU A 82 2.78 -14.02 -5.99
C LEU A 82 2.04 -13.14 -6.99
N LEU A 83 0.86 -12.68 -6.59
CA LEU A 83 0.11 -11.65 -7.33
C LEU A 83 0.35 -10.29 -6.69
N THR A 84 0.39 -9.24 -7.51
CA THR A 84 0.52 -7.86 -7.07
C THR A 84 -0.09 -6.91 -8.09
N ALA A 85 -0.12 -5.63 -7.76
CA ALA A 85 -0.50 -4.59 -8.70
C ALA A 85 0.71 -4.17 -9.55
N ARG A 86 0.51 -3.85 -10.83
CA ARG A 86 1.61 -3.47 -11.74
C ARG A 86 2.29 -2.18 -11.29
N HIS A 87 1.56 -1.19 -10.76
CA HIS A 87 2.19 0.04 -10.24
C HIS A 87 3.11 -0.21 -9.03
N VAL A 88 2.96 -1.32 -8.30
CA VAL A 88 3.87 -1.69 -7.18
C VAL A 88 5.27 -2.02 -7.68
N ILE A 89 5.39 -2.42 -8.94
CA ILE A 89 6.65 -2.73 -9.62
C ILE A 89 6.96 -1.72 -10.73
N GLU A 90 6.53 -0.47 -10.56
CA GLU A 90 6.84 0.60 -11.51
C GLU A 90 8.36 0.70 -11.74
N GLY A 91 8.75 0.89 -13.01
CA GLY A 91 10.15 0.98 -13.43
C GLY A 91 10.90 -0.36 -13.49
N VAL A 92 10.26 -1.47 -13.12
CA VAL A 92 10.81 -2.83 -13.18
C VAL A 92 10.27 -3.54 -14.42
N GLN A 93 11.13 -4.26 -15.16
CA GLN A 93 10.75 -4.98 -16.38
C GLN A 93 10.55 -6.47 -16.10
N ILE A 94 9.86 -7.16 -17.03
CA ILE A 94 9.81 -8.63 -17.02
C ILE A 94 11.24 -9.17 -17.06
N GLY A 95 11.58 -10.04 -16.12
CA GLY A 95 12.91 -10.62 -15.95
C GLY A 95 13.72 -9.99 -14.81
N ASP A 96 13.40 -8.75 -14.41
CA ASP A 96 14.06 -8.07 -13.31
C ASP A 96 13.63 -8.62 -11.95
N GLU A 97 14.41 -8.31 -10.92
CA GLU A 97 14.21 -8.79 -9.55
C GLU A 97 13.68 -7.70 -8.63
N VAL A 98 12.80 -8.09 -7.71
CA VAL A 98 12.27 -7.25 -6.64
C VAL A 98 12.47 -7.91 -5.28
N GLY A 99 12.59 -7.10 -4.24
CA GLY A 99 12.71 -7.59 -2.86
C GLY A 99 11.34 -7.98 -2.30
N ILE A 100 11.31 -9.10 -1.56
CA ILE A 100 10.11 -9.66 -0.95
C ILE A 100 10.38 -9.92 0.54
N ILE A 101 9.45 -9.49 1.40
CA ILE A 101 9.51 -9.76 2.84
C ILE A 101 8.18 -10.26 3.36
N PHE A 102 8.14 -11.49 3.86
CA PHE A 102 7.00 -12.04 4.61
C PHE A 102 7.15 -11.68 6.08
N LYS A 103 6.64 -10.51 6.49
CA LYS A 103 6.82 -9.99 7.87
C LYS A 103 5.93 -10.67 8.92
N LYS A 104 4.99 -11.50 8.49
CA LYS A 104 4.04 -12.22 9.35
C LYS A 104 4.34 -13.72 9.45
N THR A 105 5.57 -14.10 9.15
CA THR A 105 6.15 -15.40 9.51
C THR A 105 7.02 -15.24 10.76
N ASP A 106 7.27 -16.35 11.46
CA ASP A 106 8.22 -16.41 12.57
C ASP A 106 9.25 -17.53 12.32
N PRO A 107 10.50 -17.20 11.95
CA PRO A 107 11.05 -15.85 11.79
C PRO A 107 10.51 -15.13 10.54
N GLU A 108 10.71 -13.80 10.47
CA GLU A 108 10.49 -13.03 9.24
C GLU A 108 11.36 -13.57 8.10
N ILE A 109 10.76 -13.76 6.92
CA ILE A 109 11.47 -14.27 5.74
C ILE A 109 11.72 -13.11 4.78
N SER A 110 12.99 -12.87 4.45
CA SER A 110 13.41 -11.94 3.38
C SER A 110 13.98 -12.72 2.21
N THR A 111 13.50 -12.44 1.00
CA THR A 111 13.87 -13.12 -0.24
C THR A 111 13.70 -12.18 -1.43
N SER A 112 13.83 -12.69 -2.65
CA SER A 112 13.58 -11.96 -3.89
C SER A 112 12.67 -12.74 -4.83
N ALA A 113 11.96 -12.00 -5.68
CA ALA A 113 11.15 -12.56 -6.75
C ALA A 113 11.52 -11.93 -8.08
N ARG A 114 11.31 -12.69 -9.16
CA ARG A 114 11.42 -12.21 -10.53
C ARG A 114 10.06 -11.78 -11.04
N VAL A 115 9.99 -10.66 -11.74
CA VAL A 115 8.79 -10.27 -12.48
C VAL A 115 8.65 -11.20 -13.69
N VAL A 116 7.57 -11.97 -13.75
CA VAL A 116 7.35 -12.94 -14.85
C VAL A 116 6.26 -12.51 -15.81
N TRP A 117 5.34 -11.66 -15.36
CA TRP A 117 4.29 -11.12 -16.18
C TRP A 117 3.86 -9.75 -15.67
N ILE A 118 3.58 -8.87 -16.61
CA ILE A 118 2.99 -7.56 -16.40
C ILE A 118 1.86 -7.46 -17.40
N ASP A 119 0.68 -7.08 -16.94
CA ASP A 119 -0.41 -6.80 -17.86
C ASP A 119 -0.08 -5.57 -18.71
N ASN A 120 -0.19 -5.75 -20.04
CA ASN A 120 0.03 -4.72 -21.05
C ASN A 120 -1.26 -4.36 -21.78
N SER A 121 -2.43 -4.71 -21.22
CA SER A 121 -3.70 -4.18 -21.69
C SER A 121 -3.65 -2.65 -21.76
N ASN A 122 -4.44 -2.09 -22.67
CA ASN A 122 -4.30 -0.70 -23.10
C ASN A 122 -4.32 0.24 -21.87
N PRO A 123 -3.35 1.15 -21.70
CA PRO A 123 -3.37 2.10 -20.58
C PRO A 123 -4.65 2.93 -20.50
N LEU A 124 -5.40 3.05 -21.60
CA LEU A 124 -6.71 3.71 -21.66
C LEU A 124 -7.86 2.86 -21.10
N ASP A 125 -7.66 1.56 -20.89
CA ASP A 125 -8.66 0.68 -20.29
C ASP A 125 -8.70 0.84 -18.76
N GLU A 126 -7.71 1.52 -18.14
CA GLU A 126 -7.58 2.03 -16.74
C GLU A 126 -8.03 1.14 -15.56
N VAL A 127 -8.52 -0.07 -15.85
CA VAL A 127 -9.16 -1.00 -14.91
C VAL A 127 -8.22 -2.14 -14.54
N THR A 128 -7.10 -2.28 -15.25
CA THR A 128 -6.19 -3.40 -15.15
C THR A 128 -4.79 -2.94 -14.74
N ASP A 129 -4.37 -3.40 -13.57
CA ASP A 129 -3.11 -3.01 -12.97
C ASP A 129 -2.46 -4.24 -12.34
N PHE A 130 -2.16 -5.24 -13.17
CA PHE A 130 -1.79 -6.58 -12.69
C PHE A 130 -0.34 -6.96 -13.01
N ALA A 131 0.30 -7.63 -12.07
CA ALA A 131 1.58 -8.27 -12.29
C ALA A 131 1.70 -9.59 -11.50
N VAL A 132 2.49 -10.51 -12.05
CA VAL A 132 2.84 -11.77 -11.39
C VAL A 132 4.34 -11.80 -11.14
N LEU A 133 4.68 -12.18 -9.91
CA LEU A 133 6.04 -12.39 -9.45
C LEU A 133 6.25 -13.88 -9.15
N LYS A 134 7.47 -14.37 -9.35
CA LYS A 134 7.87 -15.71 -8.89
C LYS A 134 9.05 -15.61 -7.96
N LEU A 135 8.93 -16.20 -6.77
CA LEU A 135 10.07 -16.35 -5.86
C LEU A 135 11.25 -16.98 -6.59
N ILE A 136 12.45 -16.47 -6.35
CA ILE A 136 13.67 -17.04 -6.91
C ILE A 136 14.03 -18.31 -6.14
N ASP A 137 13.98 -18.25 -4.82
CA ASP A 137 14.14 -19.38 -3.92
C ASP A 137 12.86 -19.57 -3.09
N ALA A 138 12.11 -20.64 -3.37
CA ALA A 138 10.92 -20.99 -2.61
C ALA A 138 11.20 -21.96 -1.45
N SER A 139 12.41 -22.51 -1.36
CA SER A 139 12.80 -23.36 -0.22
C SER A 139 12.93 -22.58 1.10
N VAL A 140 12.90 -21.25 1.01
CA VAL A 140 12.82 -20.35 2.18
C VAL A 140 11.45 -20.37 2.85
N LEU A 141 10.40 -20.82 2.15
CA LEU A 141 9.07 -20.95 2.72
C LEU A 141 8.96 -22.26 3.51
N SER A 142 8.20 -22.23 4.61
CA SER A 142 7.83 -23.44 5.34
C SER A 142 6.94 -24.33 4.47
N GLU A 143 7.02 -25.66 4.66
CA GLU A 143 6.10 -26.61 4.01
C GLU A 143 4.63 -26.33 4.38
N ASP A 144 4.40 -25.76 5.57
CA ASP A 144 3.07 -25.40 6.09
C ASP A 144 2.65 -23.96 5.73
N MET A 145 3.35 -23.28 4.82
CA MET A 145 2.99 -21.93 4.39
C MET A 145 1.60 -21.96 3.71
N PRO A 146 0.59 -21.23 4.24
CA PRO A 146 -0.70 -21.18 3.58
C PRO A 146 -0.62 -20.38 2.28
N TYR A 147 -1.57 -20.59 1.37
CA TYR A 147 -1.73 -19.85 0.13
C TYR A 147 -3.17 -19.38 -0.02
N PHE A 148 -3.36 -18.26 -0.73
CA PHE A 148 -4.70 -17.78 -1.04
C PHE A 148 -5.35 -18.61 -2.13
N THR A 149 -6.64 -18.88 -1.94
CA THR A 149 -7.50 -19.38 -3.01
C THR A 149 -8.13 -18.18 -3.72
N LEU A 150 -8.02 -18.15 -5.05
CA LEU A 150 -8.76 -17.16 -5.86
C LEU A 150 -10.22 -17.60 -5.96
N GLY A 151 -11.11 -16.71 -5.56
CA GLY A 151 -12.55 -16.89 -5.66
C GLY A 151 -13.09 -16.35 -6.98
N SER A 152 -14.36 -15.94 -6.95
CA SER A 152 -15.07 -15.34 -8.08
C SER A 152 -15.51 -13.92 -7.74
N SER A 153 -15.16 -12.95 -8.57
CA SER A 153 -15.68 -11.58 -8.50
C SER A 153 -16.98 -11.37 -9.29
N ALA A 154 -17.51 -12.43 -9.92
CA ALA A 154 -18.79 -12.42 -10.60
C ALA A 154 -19.95 -12.68 -9.63
N ASP A 155 -19.69 -13.36 -8.51
CA ASP A 155 -20.71 -13.79 -7.55
C ASP A 155 -20.80 -12.89 -6.31
N ILE A 156 -19.99 -11.82 -6.25
CA ILE A 156 -20.00 -10.86 -5.13
C ILE A 156 -21.25 -9.98 -5.15
N GLU A 157 -21.73 -9.64 -3.96
CA GLU A 157 -22.90 -8.80 -3.75
C GLU A 157 -22.57 -7.54 -2.92
N ILE A 158 -23.37 -6.49 -3.11
CA ILE A 158 -23.27 -5.29 -2.27
C ILE A 158 -23.60 -5.68 -0.82
N GLY A 159 -22.70 -5.34 0.09
CA GLY A 159 -22.84 -5.65 1.52
C GLY A 159 -22.03 -6.84 1.99
N ASP A 160 -21.43 -7.62 1.08
CA ASP A 160 -20.49 -8.69 1.43
C ASP A 160 -19.34 -8.14 2.26
N GLU A 161 -19.02 -8.83 3.35
CA GLU A 161 -17.95 -8.45 4.26
C GLU A 161 -16.59 -8.83 3.66
N VAL A 162 -15.67 -7.89 3.65
CA VAL A 162 -14.34 -8.06 3.05
C VAL A 162 -13.22 -7.60 3.98
N LYS A 163 -12.02 -8.12 3.74
CA LYS A 163 -10.79 -7.67 4.37
C LYS A 163 -9.76 -7.29 3.31
N ALA A 164 -9.11 -6.15 3.48
CA ALA A 164 -7.91 -5.78 2.72
C ALA A 164 -6.68 -6.02 3.59
N ILE A 165 -5.69 -6.75 3.08
CA ILE A 165 -4.47 -7.11 3.81
C ILE A 165 -3.26 -6.57 3.06
N GLY A 166 -2.33 -5.92 3.79
CA GLY A 166 -1.13 -5.41 3.14
C GLY A 166 -0.14 -4.72 4.08
N TYR A 167 0.77 -3.97 3.46
CA TYR A 167 1.92 -3.34 4.11
C TYR A 167 2.05 -1.83 3.76
N PRO A 168 1.11 -0.98 4.21
CA PRO A 168 1.23 0.47 4.07
C PRO A 168 2.54 1.00 4.62
N LYS A 169 3.40 1.52 3.72
CA LYS A 169 4.75 2.02 4.06
C LYS A 169 5.58 0.98 4.83
N GLY A 170 5.39 -0.29 4.54
CA GLY A 170 6.09 -1.41 5.19
C GLY A 170 5.54 -1.79 6.57
N LEU A 171 4.47 -1.14 7.06
CA LEU A 171 3.78 -1.52 8.29
C LEU A 171 2.60 -2.42 7.95
N PHE A 172 2.45 -3.53 8.66
CA PHE A 172 1.35 -4.45 8.42
C PHE A 172 -0.01 -3.82 8.75
N SER A 173 -0.99 -4.02 7.89
CA SER A 173 -2.37 -3.58 8.07
C SER A 173 -3.37 -4.64 7.60
N VAL A 174 -4.45 -4.75 8.36
CA VAL A 174 -5.70 -5.41 7.94
C VAL A 174 -6.80 -4.38 8.13
N THR A 175 -7.59 -4.13 7.11
CA THR A 175 -8.77 -3.28 7.19
C THR A 175 -9.99 -4.10 6.80
N GLU A 176 -11.07 -3.94 7.56
CA GLU A 176 -12.32 -4.65 7.33
C GLU A 176 -13.37 -3.67 6.85
N GLY A 177 -14.31 -4.14 6.03
CA GLY A 177 -15.42 -3.36 5.53
C GLY A 177 -16.32 -4.22 4.66
N LYS A 178 -16.96 -3.60 3.67
CA LYS A 178 -17.96 -4.19 2.80
C LYS A 178 -17.80 -3.72 1.37
N ILE A 179 -18.34 -4.54 0.47
CA ILE A 179 -18.54 -4.15 -0.93
C ILE A 179 -19.64 -3.08 -0.97
N SER A 180 -19.27 -1.88 -1.40
CA SER A 180 -20.19 -0.76 -1.59
C SER A 180 -20.88 -0.81 -2.96
N ASN A 181 -20.17 -1.29 -3.98
CA ASN A 181 -20.68 -1.47 -5.33
C ASN A 181 -19.81 -2.48 -6.10
N THR A 182 -20.40 -3.21 -7.05
CA THR A 182 -19.69 -4.17 -7.91
C THR A 182 -19.13 -3.55 -9.18
N LEU A 183 -19.45 -2.27 -9.42
CA LEU A 183 -18.84 -1.39 -10.40
C LEU A 183 -18.44 -0.09 -9.71
N LEU A 184 -17.27 0.44 -10.03
CA LEU A 184 -16.82 1.72 -9.50
C LEU A 184 -17.57 2.85 -10.20
N GLN A 185 -18.33 3.60 -9.42
CA GLN A 185 -19.15 4.71 -9.90
C GLN A 185 -18.35 6.00 -9.88
N LEU A 186 -18.15 6.61 -11.05
CA LEU A 186 -17.54 7.93 -11.20
C LEU A 186 -18.59 8.94 -11.71
N PRO A 187 -18.35 10.26 -11.57
CA PRO A 187 -19.35 11.27 -11.94
C PRO A 187 -19.89 11.17 -13.38
N ASN A 188 -19.10 10.67 -14.33
CA ASN A 188 -19.47 10.57 -15.75
C ASN A 188 -19.13 9.22 -16.39
N ASN A 189 -18.73 8.22 -15.60
CA ASN A 189 -18.30 6.91 -16.11
C ASN A 189 -18.50 5.82 -15.05
N GLU A 190 -18.52 4.57 -15.49
CA GLU A 190 -18.46 3.40 -14.61
C GLU A 190 -17.27 2.54 -15.04
N LEU A 191 -16.51 2.05 -14.06
CA LEU A 191 -15.37 1.17 -14.28
C LEU A 191 -15.65 -0.21 -13.70
N ASP A 192 -15.12 -1.24 -14.35
CA ASP A 192 -15.27 -2.65 -13.92
C ASP A 192 -14.33 -2.99 -12.75
N LEU A 193 -14.50 -2.26 -11.67
CA LEU A 193 -13.75 -2.32 -10.42
C LEU A 193 -14.73 -2.52 -9.25
N ILE A 194 -14.24 -3.11 -8.17
CA ILE A 194 -15.01 -3.29 -6.94
C ILE A 194 -14.88 -2.03 -6.10
N GLN A 195 -15.98 -1.39 -5.71
CA GLN A 195 -15.95 -0.27 -4.80
C GLN A 195 -16.12 -0.75 -3.36
N LEU A 196 -15.28 -0.26 -2.44
CA LEU A 196 -15.18 -0.73 -1.06
C LEU A 196 -15.42 0.42 -0.07
N ASP A 197 -15.98 0.11 1.10
CA ASP A 197 -15.98 1.04 2.24
C ASP A 197 -14.84 0.78 3.24
N CYS A 198 -14.06 -0.30 3.04
CA CYS A 198 -12.87 -0.56 3.83
C CYS A 198 -11.76 0.43 3.47
N ASN A 199 -10.95 0.82 4.45
CA ASN A 199 -9.86 1.75 4.19
C ASN A 199 -8.77 1.06 3.35
N VAL A 200 -8.52 1.56 2.15
CA VAL A 200 -7.40 1.13 1.30
C VAL A 200 -6.39 2.28 1.25
N TYR A 201 -5.27 2.10 1.94
CA TYR A 201 -4.20 3.11 2.03
C TYR A 201 -3.03 2.77 1.11
N PRO A 202 -2.17 3.76 0.79
CA PRO A 202 -0.90 3.50 0.12
C PRO A 202 -0.09 2.40 0.81
N GLY A 203 0.07 1.29 0.09
CA GLY A 203 0.78 0.06 0.46
C GLY A 203 -0.10 -1.12 0.89
N ASN A 204 -1.43 -0.98 0.97
CA ASN A 204 -2.32 -2.13 0.74
C ASN A 204 -2.34 -2.52 -0.75
N SER A 205 -2.01 -1.58 -1.65
CA SER A 205 -1.82 -1.80 -3.09
C SER A 205 -1.10 -3.11 -3.40
N GLY A 206 -1.69 -3.90 -4.29
CA GLY A 206 -1.20 -5.22 -4.70
C GLY A 206 -1.47 -6.34 -3.69
N GLY A 207 -2.02 -6.02 -2.52
CA GLY A 207 -2.48 -6.99 -1.53
C GLY A 207 -3.87 -7.51 -1.85
N PRO A 208 -4.29 -8.63 -1.23
CA PRO A 208 -5.56 -9.25 -1.52
C PRO A 208 -6.71 -8.51 -0.84
N ILE A 209 -7.84 -8.44 -1.55
CA ILE A 209 -9.16 -8.25 -0.97
C ILE A 209 -9.82 -9.62 -0.89
N ILE A 210 -10.14 -10.07 0.31
CA ILE A 210 -10.78 -11.36 0.56
C ILE A 210 -12.19 -11.20 1.09
N LEU A 211 -13.05 -12.19 0.83
CA LEU A 211 -14.30 -12.36 1.56
C LEU A 211 -14.01 -12.78 3.01
N SER A 212 -14.69 -12.17 3.98
CA SER A 212 -14.53 -12.50 5.40
C SER A 212 -15.00 -13.91 5.75
N GLU A 213 -15.99 -14.44 5.01
CA GLU A 213 -16.57 -15.76 5.26
C GLU A 213 -15.73 -16.90 4.69
N THR A 214 -15.29 -16.77 3.43
CA THR A 214 -14.61 -17.86 2.70
C THR A 214 -13.10 -17.72 2.67
N GLU A 215 -12.57 -16.53 3.00
CA GLU A 215 -11.15 -16.19 2.89
C GLU A 215 -10.60 -16.22 1.44
N GLU A 216 -11.48 -16.37 0.46
CA GLU A 216 -11.13 -16.34 -0.96
C GLU A 216 -10.89 -14.93 -1.45
N VAL A 217 -9.90 -14.78 -2.34
CA VAL A 217 -9.55 -13.50 -2.95
C VAL A 217 -10.58 -13.16 -4.01
N ILE A 218 -11.21 -11.99 -3.89
CA ILE A 218 -12.18 -11.45 -4.84
C ILE A 218 -11.63 -10.23 -5.59
N GLY A 219 -10.50 -9.67 -5.15
CA GLY A 219 -9.84 -8.59 -5.87
C GLY A 219 -8.45 -8.28 -5.37
N ILE A 220 -7.78 -7.37 -6.07
CA ILE A 220 -6.49 -6.81 -5.70
C ILE A 220 -6.69 -5.36 -5.30
N ALA A 221 -6.22 -5.00 -4.10
CA ALA A 221 -6.32 -3.64 -3.61
C ALA A 221 -5.54 -2.68 -4.52
N GLU A 222 -6.16 -1.57 -4.88
CA GLU A 222 -5.54 -0.53 -5.70
C GLU A 222 -5.42 0.79 -4.92
N LEU A 223 -4.54 1.66 -5.39
CA LEU A 223 -4.43 3.01 -4.86
C LEU A 223 -4.93 4.02 -5.89
N ALA A 224 -5.81 4.92 -5.44
CA ALA A 224 -6.24 6.08 -6.20
C ALA A 224 -5.04 6.99 -6.56
N MET A 225 -4.42 6.76 -7.72
CA MET A 225 -3.36 7.60 -8.28
C MET A 225 -3.90 8.82 -9.01
N GLN A 226 -5.08 8.68 -9.61
CA GLN A 226 -5.72 9.74 -10.37
C GLN A 226 -6.61 10.59 -9.47
N GLU A 227 -6.72 11.89 -9.77
CA GLU A 227 -7.50 12.84 -8.97
C GLU A 227 -8.98 12.44 -8.89
N GLU A 228 -9.53 11.84 -9.95
CA GLU A 228 -10.92 11.39 -10.02
C GLU A 228 -11.28 10.27 -9.05
N PHE A 229 -10.30 9.51 -8.58
CA PHE A 229 -10.49 8.43 -7.60
C PHE A 229 -10.23 8.87 -6.16
N GLN A 230 -9.85 10.13 -5.91
CA GLN A 230 -9.49 10.57 -4.56
C GLN A 230 -10.65 10.40 -3.58
N GLY A 231 -10.37 9.70 -2.48
CA GLY A 231 -11.35 9.42 -1.44
C GLY A 231 -12.27 8.24 -1.73
N ILE A 232 -12.04 7.50 -2.82
CA ILE A 232 -12.74 6.26 -3.14
C ILE A 232 -11.78 5.09 -2.95
N ASN A 233 -12.22 4.07 -2.21
CA ASN A 233 -11.48 2.81 -2.10
C ASN A 233 -12.02 1.84 -3.14
N PHE A 234 -11.13 1.21 -3.89
CA PHE A 234 -11.51 0.26 -4.93
C PHE A 234 -10.48 -0.85 -5.07
N ALA A 235 -10.89 -1.90 -5.78
CA ALA A 235 -10.05 -3.04 -6.08
C ALA A 235 -10.31 -3.54 -7.49
N SER A 236 -9.25 -4.01 -8.13
CA SER A 236 -9.31 -4.69 -9.42
C SER A 236 -9.90 -6.09 -9.25
N LYS A 237 -10.81 -6.51 -10.13
CA LYS A 237 -11.53 -7.78 -10.04
C LYS A 237 -10.63 -8.99 -10.27
N ILE A 238 -10.74 -10.01 -9.43
CA ILE A 238 -9.88 -11.20 -9.54
C ILE A 238 -10.15 -11.99 -10.81
N ASP A 239 -11.41 -12.08 -11.27
CA ASP A 239 -11.73 -12.83 -12.50
C ASP A 239 -11.03 -12.23 -13.71
N LYS A 240 -10.88 -10.89 -13.74
CA LYS A 240 -10.18 -10.22 -14.82
C LYS A 240 -8.69 -10.53 -14.80
N PHE A 241 -8.09 -10.63 -13.62
CA PHE A 241 -6.70 -11.09 -13.47
C PHE A 241 -6.56 -12.51 -14.03
N ILE A 242 -7.42 -13.43 -13.58
CA ILE A 242 -7.40 -14.84 -13.99
C ILE A 242 -7.52 -14.94 -15.52
N GLU A 243 -8.51 -14.29 -16.13
CA GLU A 243 -8.73 -14.29 -17.58
C GLU A 243 -7.47 -13.85 -18.36
N LEU A 244 -6.84 -12.75 -17.94
CA LEU A 244 -5.68 -12.17 -18.61
C LEU A 244 -4.41 -13.00 -18.41
N ALA A 245 -4.20 -13.52 -17.19
CA ALA A 245 -3.07 -14.37 -16.87
C ALA A 245 -3.13 -15.72 -17.60
N GLU A 246 -4.32 -16.35 -17.64
CA GLU A 246 -4.55 -17.59 -18.39
C GLU A 246 -4.33 -17.38 -19.89
N SER A 247 -4.83 -16.27 -20.43
CA SER A 247 -4.62 -15.88 -21.84
C SER A 247 -3.13 -15.69 -22.16
N ALA A 248 -2.33 -15.30 -21.17
CA ALA A 248 -0.87 -15.17 -21.28
C ALA A 248 -0.11 -16.47 -20.96
N GLY A 249 -0.79 -17.56 -20.59
CA GLY A 249 -0.19 -18.85 -20.24
C GLY A 249 0.53 -18.84 -18.89
N ILE A 250 0.11 -17.98 -17.96
CA ILE A 250 0.69 -17.88 -16.63
C ILE A 250 -0.06 -18.80 -15.67
N ASP A 251 0.67 -19.71 -15.02
CA ASP A 251 0.15 -20.51 -13.91
C ASP A 251 0.14 -19.66 -12.63
N LEU A 252 -1.06 -19.45 -12.08
CA LEU A 252 -1.27 -18.66 -10.86
C LEU A 252 -1.08 -19.47 -9.58
N TYR A 253 -0.90 -20.80 -9.65
CA TYR A 253 -0.84 -21.67 -8.47
C TYR A 253 0.48 -22.47 -8.35
N GLU A 254 1.48 -22.18 -9.19
CA GLU A 254 2.83 -22.74 -9.05
C GLU A 254 3.46 -22.38 -7.70
#